data_AF-A0A1Q8Z8D1-F1
#
_entry.id   AF-A0A1Q8Z8D1-F1
#
_cell.length_a   1.000
_cell.length_b   1.000
_cell.length_c   1.000
_cell.angle_alpha   90.00
_cell.angle_beta   90.00
_cell.angle_gamma   90.00
#
_symmetry.space_group_name_H-M   'P 1'
#
loop_
_entity.id
_entity.type
_entity.pdbx_description
1 polymer ?
#
loop_
_entity_poly.entity_id
_entity_poly.type
_entity_poly.pdbx_seq_one_letter_code
_entity_poly.pdbx_strand_id
1 'polypeptide(L)'
;MKLVRQALATLIIITAAAASSALVFAYLASSIKVRPLPVASSSPQPSSDSPTPPSSPGTPSSLPSPSVTQPSSPSLFPGPGSPSPAVSPASPTAGSIQAKVEERIKAFFAQRTGVAIQSVACPATVRPTAGNTFVCNVTAEGVTFPVKVIVSNDQGDFRVEVKGLMVLARLEQQIQETVKQKTGVEVVANCGPRLRITKAGEMFQCQLTTPQGTQLVQVTVEDDQGRVRWKL
;
A
#
# COMPACT_ATOMS: atom_id res chain seq x y z
N MET A 1 -4.91 52.29 14.82
CA MET A 1 -3.51 51.91 15.16
C MET A 1 -3.36 50.81 16.24
N LYS A 2 -4.41 50.02 16.57
CA LYS A 2 -4.30 48.89 17.51
C LYS A 2 -4.11 47.52 16.83
N LEU A 3 -4.51 47.36 15.57
CA LEU A 3 -4.36 46.09 14.84
C LEU A 3 -2.92 45.75 14.42
N VAL A 4 -2.06 46.75 14.14
CA VAL A 4 -0.68 46.49 13.68
C VAL A 4 0.22 45.96 14.82
N ARG A 5 -0.08 46.32 16.07
CA ARG A 5 0.69 45.84 17.24
C ARG A 5 0.41 44.38 17.59
N GLN A 6 -0.75 43.84 17.20
CA GLN A 6 -1.12 42.46 17.51
C GLN A 6 -0.51 41.46 16.52
N ALA A 7 -0.24 41.89 15.27
CA ALA A 7 0.43 41.07 14.26
C ALA A 7 1.95 40.88 14.49
N LEU A 8 2.61 41.85 15.13
CA LEU A 8 4.05 41.76 15.45
C LEU A 8 4.35 40.88 16.66
N ALA A 9 3.41 40.74 17.62
CA ALA A 9 3.59 39.89 18.78
C ALA A 9 3.49 38.39 18.45
N THR A 10 2.73 38.01 17.41
CA THR A 10 2.59 36.60 17.00
C THR A 10 3.77 36.12 16.13
N LEU A 11 4.50 37.04 15.49
CA LEU A 11 5.67 36.69 14.67
C LEU A 11 6.93 36.38 15.51
N ILE A 12 6.99 36.84 16.77
CA ILE A 12 8.14 36.62 17.67
C ILE A 12 8.08 35.27 18.39
N ILE A 13 6.89 34.67 18.53
CA ILE A 13 6.73 33.37 19.22
C ILE A 13 7.12 32.20 18.30
N ILE A 14 7.09 32.37 16.97
CA ILE A 14 7.39 31.29 16.01
C ILE A 14 8.92 31.14 15.78
N THR A 15 9.73 32.16 16.07
CA THR A 15 11.20 32.08 15.95
C THR A 15 11.92 31.55 17.20
N ALA A 16 11.22 31.34 18.32
CA ALA A 16 11.82 30.82 19.55
C ALA A 16 11.78 29.28 19.69
N ALA A 17 11.15 28.55 18.77
CA ALA A 17 11.06 27.09 18.81
C ALA A 17 12.14 26.35 17.98
N ALA A 18 13.10 27.07 17.40
CA ALA A 18 14.16 26.48 16.56
C ALA A 18 15.56 26.48 17.20
N ALA A 19 15.71 26.85 18.48
CA ALA A 19 17.02 26.98 19.14
C ALA A 19 17.28 26.01 20.30
N SER A 20 16.36 25.08 20.62
CA SER A 20 16.49 24.21 21.81
C SER A 20 16.87 22.75 21.51
N SER A 21 17.11 22.38 20.26
CA SER A 21 17.51 21.00 19.90
C SER A 21 19.02 20.81 19.73
N ALA A 22 19.83 21.87 19.78
CA ALA A 22 21.28 21.80 19.58
C ALA A 22 22.10 21.56 20.87
N LEU A 23 21.49 21.62 22.07
CA LEU A 23 22.21 21.45 23.34
C LEU A 23 22.04 20.07 24.00
N VAL A 24 21.14 19.22 23.51
CA VAL A 24 21.00 17.83 24.02
C VAL A 24 22.04 16.89 23.41
N PHE A 25 22.62 17.23 22.24
CA PHE A 25 23.65 16.41 21.60
C PHE A 25 25.08 16.66 22.11
N ALA A 26 25.30 17.64 22.98
CA ALA A 26 26.64 17.96 23.50
C ALA A 26 27.02 17.24 24.81
N TYR A 27 26.11 16.47 25.44
CA TYR A 27 26.35 15.89 26.78
C TYR A 27 26.53 14.36 26.84
N LEU A 28 26.57 13.67 25.70
CA LEU A 28 26.93 12.23 25.64
C LEU A 28 28.29 11.98 24.98
N ALA A 29 29.20 12.96 25.05
CA ALA A 29 30.57 12.86 24.55
C ALA A 29 31.61 12.72 25.68
N SER A 30 31.31 11.94 26.72
CA SER A 30 32.31 11.61 27.75
C SER A 30 32.12 10.20 28.27
N SER A 31 33.09 9.33 27.94
CA SER A 31 33.35 8.01 28.53
C SER A 31 32.83 6.76 27.82
N ILE A 32 32.98 6.67 26.49
CA ILE A 32 33.13 5.36 25.83
C ILE A 32 34.54 5.27 25.28
N LYS A 33 35.43 4.65 26.07
CA LYS A 33 36.76 4.22 25.66
C LYS A 33 36.61 3.05 24.70
N VAL A 34 36.37 3.33 23.41
CA VAL A 34 36.32 2.29 22.37
C VAL A 34 37.73 1.71 22.22
N ARG A 35 37.91 0.47 22.67
CA ARG A 35 39.09 -0.34 22.33
C ARG A 35 39.04 -0.63 20.82
N PRO A 36 40.11 -0.38 20.06
CA PRO A 36 40.17 -0.80 18.67
C PRO A 36 40.21 -2.33 18.61
N LEU A 37 39.23 -2.93 17.94
CA LEU A 37 39.25 -4.33 17.51
C LEU A 37 40.24 -4.47 16.33
N PRO A 38 41.01 -5.57 16.26
CA PRO A 38 41.94 -5.81 15.16
C PRO A 38 41.17 -5.98 13.84
N VAL A 39 41.59 -5.20 12.84
CA VAL A 39 41.15 -5.28 11.44
C VAL A 39 41.68 -6.59 10.86
N ALA A 40 40.81 -7.58 10.71
CA ALA A 40 41.09 -8.71 9.83
C ALA A 40 40.93 -8.23 8.38
N SER A 41 42.06 -7.95 7.76
CA SER A 41 42.22 -7.74 6.32
C SER A 41 41.86 -9.04 5.60
N SER A 42 40.82 -9.03 4.78
CA SER A 42 40.48 -10.12 3.87
C SER A 42 40.09 -9.51 2.54
N SER A 43 41.09 -9.37 1.69
CA SER A 43 40.98 -8.98 0.29
C SER A 43 40.12 -9.98 -0.50
N PRO A 44 39.12 -9.55 -1.28
CA PRO A 44 38.61 -10.35 -2.38
C PRO A 44 39.45 -10.14 -3.64
N GLN A 45 39.97 -11.23 -4.20
CA GLN A 45 40.59 -11.27 -5.52
C GLN A 45 39.58 -10.91 -6.63
N PRO A 46 40.02 -10.22 -7.71
CA PRO A 46 39.24 -10.10 -8.93
C PRO A 46 39.46 -11.34 -9.81
N SER A 47 38.41 -12.15 -10.00
CA SER A 47 38.38 -13.17 -11.05
C SER A 47 37.89 -12.54 -12.35
N SER A 48 38.85 -12.24 -13.21
CA SER A 48 38.61 -11.94 -14.63
C SER A 48 38.22 -13.24 -15.34
N ASP A 49 36.98 -13.33 -15.82
CA ASP A 49 36.62 -14.31 -16.85
C ASP A 49 35.64 -13.71 -17.86
N SER A 50 36.15 -13.58 -19.07
CA SER A 50 35.49 -13.39 -20.36
C SER A 50 36.53 -13.90 -21.37
N PRO A 51 36.21 -14.51 -22.53
CA PRO A 51 34.93 -14.48 -23.25
C PRO A 51 34.50 -15.84 -23.87
N THR A 52 33.31 -15.91 -24.47
CA THR A 52 33.05 -16.65 -25.74
C THR A 52 31.61 -16.41 -26.25
N PRO A 53 31.43 -15.85 -27.46
CA PRO A 53 30.45 -16.33 -28.43
C PRO A 53 31.17 -17.28 -29.42
N PRO A 54 30.53 -17.99 -30.39
CA PRO A 54 29.16 -17.86 -30.91
C PRO A 54 28.44 -19.24 -31.08
N SER A 55 27.17 -19.23 -31.49
CA SER A 55 26.61 -20.07 -32.59
C SER A 55 25.09 -19.91 -32.71
N SER A 56 24.67 -19.36 -33.85
CA SER A 56 23.33 -19.44 -34.46
C SER A 56 23.03 -20.88 -34.96
N PRO A 57 22.01 -21.16 -35.81
CA PRO A 57 20.62 -20.72 -35.89
C PRO A 57 19.65 -21.93 -35.85
N GLY A 58 18.40 -21.73 -35.43
CA GLY A 58 17.33 -22.74 -35.51
C GLY A 58 16.02 -22.14 -35.99
N THR A 59 15.78 -22.22 -37.30
CA THR A 59 14.56 -21.81 -38.01
C THR A 59 13.57 -23.01 -38.09
N PRO A 60 12.43 -22.88 -38.78
CA PRO A 60 11.08 -22.70 -38.27
C PRO A 60 10.23 -24.00 -38.25
N SER A 61 9.12 -24.03 -37.49
CA SER A 61 7.96 -24.96 -37.64
C SER A 61 7.00 -24.73 -36.47
N SER A 62 5.68 -24.63 -36.56
CA SER A 62 4.73 -24.73 -37.65
C SER A 62 3.42 -24.08 -37.17
N LEU A 63 2.74 -23.40 -38.10
CA LEU A 63 1.31 -23.11 -37.99
C LEU A 63 0.51 -24.41 -37.87
N PRO A 64 -0.62 -24.38 -37.16
CA PRO A 64 -1.88 -24.56 -37.89
C PRO A 64 -2.95 -23.53 -37.53
N SER A 65 -3.47 -22.85 -38.55
CA SER A 65 -4.86 -22.36 -38.60
C SER A 65 -5.70 -23.39 -39.37
N PRO A 66 -7.01 -23.23 -39.49
CA PRO A 66 -8.05 -23.10 -38.47
C PRO A 66 -9.04 -24.27 -38.57
N SER A 67 -9.83 -24.55 -37.54
CA SER A 67 -11.04 -25.36 -37.69
C SER A 67 -12.22 -24.65 -37.06
N VAL A 68 -13.04 -24.15 -37.98
CA VAL A 68 -14.40 -23.70 -37.86
C VAL A 68 -15.23 -24.69 -37.05
N THR A 69 -15.95 -24.21 -36.03
CA THR A 69 -17.32 -24.67 -35.84
C THR A 69 -18.20 -23.56 -35.28
N GLN A 70 -19.33 -23.45 -35.95
CA GLN A 70 -20.41 -22.48 -35.94
C GLN A 70 -21.15 -22.26 -34.61
N PRO A 71 -22.06 -21.25 -34.59
CA PRO A 71 -22.68 -20.71 -33.39
C PRO A 71 -23.95 -21.47 -33.00
N SER A 72 -24.18 -21.56 -31.69
CA SER A 72 -25.44 -22.06 -31.10
C SER A 72 -26.01 -20.99 -30.18
N SER A 73 -26.81 -20.08 -30.74
CA SER A 73 -28.01 -19.54 -30.08
C SER A 73 -29.21 -20.28 -30.70
N PRO A 74 -30.36 -20.51 -30.02
CA PRO A 74 -30.93 -19.68 -28.95
C PRO A 74 -31.53 -20.49 -27.78
N SER A 75 -31.83 -19.82 -26.66
CA SER A 75 -32.99 -20.15 -25.82
C SER A 75 -33.39 -18.95 -24.97
N LEU A 76 -34.43 -18.28 -25.45
CA LEU A 76 -35.30 -17.39 -24.70
C LEU A 76 -36.01 -18.19 -23.61
N PHE A 77 -35.74 -17.88 -22.34
CA PHE A 77 -36.65 -18.18 -21.24
C PHE A 77 -36.92 -16.88 -20.46
N PRO A 78 -38.06 -16.20 -20.70
CA PRO A 78 -38.59 -15.24 -19.74
C PRO A 78 -39.22 -16.03 -18.59
N GLY A 79 -38.43 -16.29 -17.55
CA GLY A 79 -38.92 -16.82 -16.28
C GLY A 79 -39.61 -15.70 -15.48
N PRO A 80 -40.90 -15.84 -15.12
CA PRO A 80 -41.59 -14.88 -14.28
C PRO A 80 -41.20 -15.09 -12.81
N GLY A 81 -40.92 -13.98 -12.12
CA GLY A 81 -41.08 -13.86 -10.67
C GLY A 81 -40.20 -14.75 -9.80
N SER A 82 -39.02 -14.25 -9.44
CA SER A 82 -38.48 -14.53 -8.11
C SER A 82 -38.45 -13.21 -7.35
N PRO A 83 -39.26 -13.03 -6.29
CA PRO A 83 -39.28 -11.81 -5.51
C PRO A 83 -37.88 -11.54 -4.97
N SER A 84 -37.46 -10.28 -5.06
CA SER A 84 -36.33 -9.74 -4.32
C SER A 84 -36.28 -10.39 -2.93
N PRO A 85 -35.16 -10.97 -2.48
CA PRO A 85 -34.94 -10.99 -1.06
C PRO A 85 -34.97 -9.52 -0.66
N ALA A 86 -36.06 -9.12 0.00
CA ALA A 86 -36.12 -7.90 0.76
C ALA A 86 -34.77 -7.82 1.46
N VAL A 87 -33.99 -6.80 1.10
CA VAL A 87 -32.80 -6.44 1.85
C VAL A 87 -33.37 -6.01 3.19
N SER A 88 -33.57 -6.99 4.07
CA SER A 88 -33.98 -6.75 5.44
C SER A 88 -32.96 -5.76 5.96
N PRO A 89 -33.36 -4.55 6.38
CA PRO A 89 -32.46 -3.73 7.15
C PRO A 89 -32.12 -4.58 8.37
N ALA A 90 -30.90 -5.10 8.40
CA ALA A 90 -30.37 -5.82 9.53
C ALA A 90 -30.55 -4.88 10.73
N SER A 91 -31.53 -5.23 11.57
CA SER A 91 -31.82 -4.46 12.77
C SER A 91 -30.57 -4.48 13.65
N PRO A 92 -30.07 -3.32 14.10
CA PRO A 92 -28.82 -3.23 14.86
C PRO A 92 -29.09 -3.65 16.31
N THR A 93 -29.21 -4.95 16.54
CA THR A 93 -29.34 -5.50 17.90
C THR A 93 -28.45 -6.73 18.09
N ALA A 94 -27.17 -6.58 17.72
CA ALA A 94 -26.04 -7.38 18.21
C ALA A 94 -24.93 -6.40 18.67
N GLY A 95 -25.30 -5.53 19.61
CA GLY A 95 -24.52 -4.41 20.09
C GLY A 95 -23.46 -4.80 21.12
N SER A 96 -22.20 -4.71 20.72
CA SER A 96 -21.18 -3.85 21.37
C SER A 96 -19.78 -4.20 20.90
N ILE A 97 -19.50 -5.48 20.57
CA ILE A 97 -18.17 -5.92 20.13
C ILE A 97 -17.98 -5.69 18.64
N GLN A 98 -18.93 -6.10 17.79
CA GLN A 98 -18.86 -5.87 16.35
C GLN A 98 -18.69 -4.38 16.02
N ALA A 99 -19.55 -3.53 16.58
CA ALA A 99 -19.47 -2.08 16.38
C ALA A 99 -18.11 -1.51 16.82
N LYS A 100 -17.57 -1.95 17.98
CA LYS A 100 -16.23 -1.57 18.43
C LYS A 100 -15.13 -2.04 17.47
N VAL A 101 -15.23 -3.26 16.95
CA VAL A 101 -14.27 -3.81 15.97
C VAL A 101 -14.32 -2.99 14.69
N GLU A 102 -15.51 -2.71 14.15
CA GLU A 102 -15.68 -1.92 12.94
C GLU A 102 -15.13 -0.50 13.10
N GLU A 103 -15.44 0.18 14.21
CA GLU A 103 -14.94 1.53 14.50
C GLU A 103 -13.41 1.56 14.63
N ARG A 104 -12.83 0.59 15.36
CA ARG A 104 -11.38 0.46 15.49
C ARG A 104 -10.71 0.12 14.16
N ILE A 105 -11.32 -0.71 13.30
CA ILE A 105 -10.82 -0.97 11.94
C ILE A 105 -10.83 0.31 11.11
N LYS A 106 -11.92 1.10 11.16
CA LYS A 106 -11.99 2.40 10.47
C LYS A 106 -10.86 3.33 10.93
N ALA A 107 -10.66 3.46 12.24
CA ALA A 107 -9.60 4.30 12.81
C ALA A 107 -8.20 3.79 12.42
N PHE A 108 -7.97 2.47 12.48
CA PHE A 108 -6.71 1.85 12.10
C PHE A 108 -6.33 2.17 10.66
N PHE A 109 -7.26 1.99 9.72
CA PHE A 109 -6.99 2.30 8.31
C PHE A 109 -6.85 3.80 8.07
N ALA A 110 -7.72 4.64 8.65
CA ALA A 110 -7.60 6.09 8.53
C ALA A 110 -6.23 6.60 8.99
N GLN A 111 -5.72 6.09 10.12
CA GLN A 111 -4.41 6.45 10.64
C GLN A 111 -3.26 5.89 9.77
N ARG A 112 -3.38 4.65 9.29
CA ARG A 112 -2.30 3.97 8.56
C ARG A 112 -2.19 4.40 7.11
N THR A 113 -3.31 4.66 6.43
CA THR A 113 -3.35 4.95 4.99
C THR A 113 -3.68 6.40 4.68
N GLY A 114 -4.26 7.15 5.63
CA GLY A 114 -4.75 8.51 5.41
C GLY A 114 -6.04 8.57 4.59
N VAL A 115 -6.70 7.42 4.38
CA VAL A 115 -7.94 7.32 3.58
C VAL A 115 -9.12 7.02 4.49
N ALA A 116 -10.21 7.75 4.28
CA ALA A 116 -11.45 7.55 5.03
C ALA A 116 -12.14 6.26 4.57
N ILE A 117 -12.49 5.41 5.54
CA ILE A 117 -13.26 4.19 5.30
C ILE A 117 -14.74 4.55 5.21
N GLN A 118 -15.41 4.13 4.13
CA GLN A 118 -16.83 4.38 3.89
C GLN A 118 -17.69 3.42 4.72
N SER A 119 -17.37 2.13 4.68
CA SER A 119 -18.10 1.10 5.41
C SER A 119 -17.19 -0.05 5.81
N VAL A 120 -17.55 -0.73 6.90
CA VAL A 120 -16.96 -2.00 7.31
C VAL A 120 -18.12 -2.94 7.57
N ALA A 121 -18.08 -4.12 6.97
CA ALA A 121 -19.06 -5.18 7.17
C ALA A 121 -18.35 -6.39 7.78
N CYS A 122 -18.54 -6.57 9.10
CA CYS A 122 -18.09 -7.76 9.81
C CYS A 122 -19.24 -8.78 9.93
N PRO A 123 -18.93 -10.07 10.09
CA PRO A 123 -19.95 -11.09 10.34
C PRO A 123 -20.68 -10.82 11.67
N ALA A 124 -22.00 -11.06 11.71
CA ALA A 124 -22.84 -10.77 12.89
C ALA A 124 -22.50 -11.61 14.12
N THR A 125 -21.92 -12.81 13.91
CA THR A 125 -21.53 -13.73 14.98
C THR A 125 -20.02 -13.65 15.20
N VAL A 126 -19.56 -12.62 15.89
CA VAL A 126 -18.17 -12.53 16.36
C VAL A 126 -18.08 -13.11 17.76
N ARG A 127 -17.42 -14.25 17.92
CA ARG A 127 -17.07 -14.79 19.25
C ARG A 127 -15.73 -14.20 19.69
N PRO A 128 -15.68 -13.38 20.75
CA PRO A 128 -14.44 -12.82 21.29
C PRO A 128 -13.69 -13.91 22.08
N THR A 129 -13.25 -14.95 21.39
CA THR A 129 -12.41 -16.00 21.97
C THR A 129 -10.98 -15.75 21.50
N ALA A 130 -10.03 -15.70 22.42
CA ALA A 130 -8.61 -15.57 22.06
C ALA A 130 -8.21 -16.59 20.98
N GLY A 131 -7.53 -16.12 19.93
CA GLY A 131 -7.13 -16.94 18.78
C GLY A 131 -8.19 -17.10 17.69
N ASN A 132 -9.44 -16.68 17.91
CA ASN A 132 -10.43 -16.67 16.82
C ASN A 132 -10.04 -15.70 15.72
N THR A 133 -10.33 -16.10 14.49
CA THR A 133 -10.13 -15.28 13.30
C THR A 133 -11.42 -15.16 12.52
N PHE A 134 -11.69 -13.97 12.01
CA PHE A 134 -12.82 -13.70 11.13
C PHE A 134 -12.43 -12.67 10.08
N VAL A 135 -13.22 -12.58 9.01
CA VAL A 135 -12.95 -11.66 7.89
C VAL A 135 -14.02 -10.59 7.86
N CYS A 136 -13.61 -9.33 7.87
CA CYS A 136 -14.48 -8.18 7.62
C CYS A 136 -14.22 -7.65 6.21
N ASN A 137 -15.26 -7.17 5.54
CA ASN A 137 -15.13 -6.46 4.27
C ASN A 137 -15.09 -4.96 4.52
N VAL A 138 -14.02 -4.31 4.09
CA VAL A 138 -13.81 -2.87 4.26
C VAL A 138 -13.98 -2.20 2.90
N THR A 139 -14.77 -1.13 2.84
CA THR A 139 -14.98 -0.33 1.64
C THR A 139 -14.35 1.05 1.80
N ALA A 140 -13.45 1.43 0.91
CA ALA A 140 -12.81 2.74 0.88
C ALA A 140 -12.61 3.19 -0.57
N GLU A 141 -12.90 4.45 -0.87
CA GLU A 141 -12.84 5.02 -2.23
C GLU A 141 -13.49 4.13 -3.32
N GLY A 142 -14.58 3.43 -3.00
CA GLY A 142 -15.28 2.53 -3.94
C GLY A 142 -14.63 1.15 -4.10
N VAL A 143 -13.50 0.89 -3.45
CA VAL A 143 -12.83 -0.41 -3.43
C VAL A 143 -13.23 -1.17 -2.17
N THR A 144 -13.77 -2.38 -2.34
CA THR A 144 -14.08 -3.29 -1.23
C THR A 144 -12.99 -4.35 -1.12
N PHE A 145 -12.48 -4.58 0.09
CA PHE A 145 -11.41 -5.56 0.31
C PHE A 145 -11.56 -6.33 1.62
N PRO A 146 -11.15 -7.61 1.63
CA PRO A 146 -11.23 -8.44 2.82
C PRO A 146 -10.09 -8.12 3.79
N VAL A 147 -10.43 -8.06 5.06
CA VAL A 147 -9.52 -7.80 6.17
C VAL A 147 -9.67 -8.91 7.18
N LYS A 148 -8.58 -9.59 7.50
CA LYS A 148 -8.56 -10.63 8.53
C LYS A 148 -8.37 -9.96 9.89
N VAL A 149 -9.24 -10.29 10.83
CA VAL A 149 -9.17 -9.86 12.22
C VAL A 149 -8.83 -11.08 13.07
N ILE A 150 -7.83 -10.95 13.92
CA ILE A 150 -7.36 -11.99 14.84
C ILE A 150 -7.57 -11.50 16.26
N VAL A 151 -8.46 -12.15 17.00
CA VAL A 151 -8.74 -11.82 18.41
C VAL A 151 -7.54 -12.23 19.26
N SER A 152 -6.92 -11.26 19.92
CA SER A 152 -5.72 -11.48 20.74
C SER A 152 -6.06 -11.94 22.16
N ASN A 153 -7.20 -11.50 22.71
CA ASN A 153 -7.67 -11.90 24.03
C ASN A 153 -9.20 -11.75 24.15
N ASP A 154 -9.77 -12.30 25.22
CA ASP A 154 -11.20 -12.20 25.52
C ASP A 154 -11.60 -10.80 26.02
N GLN A 155 -10.65 -9.86 26.14
CA GLN A 155 -10.90 -8.46 26.48
C GLN A 155 -11.22 -7.60 25.23
N GLY A 156 -11.16 -8.19 24.04
CA GLY A 156 -11.50 -7.50 22.78
C GLY A 156 -10.31 -6.80 22.13
N ASP A 157 -9.08 -7.14 22.51
CA ASP A 157 -7.92 -6.81 21.70
C ASP A 157 -7.88 -7.68 20.45
N PHE A 158 -7.48 -7.07 19.34
CA PHE A 158 -7.34 -7.77 18.09
C PHE A 158 -6.22 -7.18 17.25
N ARG A 159 -5.70 -8.01 16.36
CA ARG A 159 -4.77 -7.64 15.30
C ARG A 159 -5.49 -7.68 13.97
N VAL A 160 -5.11 -6.75 13.10
CA VAL A 160 -5.68 -6.63 11.76
C VAL A 160 -4.61 -6.99 10.76
N GLU A 161 -4.90 -7.97 9.92
CA GLU A 161 -4.06 -8.36 8.80
C GLU A 161 -4.81 -8.10 7.50
N VAL A 162 -4.18 -7.35 6.62
CA VAL A 162 -4.64 -7.13 5.25
C VAL A 162 -3.54 -7.59 4.32
N LYS A 163 -3.90 -8.39 3.32
CA LYS A 163 -2.95 -8.87 2.30
C LYS A 163 -3.11 -8.05 1.04
N GLY A 164 -1.97 -7.59 0.49
CA GLY A 164 -1.96 -6.92 -0.80
C GLY A 164 -2.63 -5.54 -0.81
N LEU A 165 -2.91 -4.92 0.33
CA LEU A 165 -3.37 -3.54 0.36
C LEU A 165 -2.17 -2.61 0.16
N MET A 166 -2.24 -1.81 -0.89
CA MET A 166 -1.20 -0.84 -1.23
C MET A 166 -1.75 0.58 -1.23
N VAL A 167 -1.02 1.47 -0.57
CA VAL A 167 -1.32 2.91 -0.52
C VAL A 167 -0.54 3.58 -1.64
N LEU A 168 -1.18 3.76 -2.79
CA LEU A 168 -0.53 4.26 -4.00
C LEU A 168 0.02 5.67 -3.83
N ALA A 169 -0.58 6.51 -2.98
CA ALA A 169 -0.04 7.84 -2.66
C ALA A 169 1.39 7.79 -2.08
N ARG A 170 1.73 6.76 -1.29
CA ARG A 170 3.09 6.57 -0.77
C ARG A 170 4.04 6.09 -1.86
N LEU A 171 3.56 5.19 -2.72
CA LEU A 171 4.32 4.70 -3.86
C LEU A 171 4.64 5.83 -4.85
N GLU A 172 3.66 6.66 -5.18
CA GLU A 172 3.82 7.85 -6.02
C GLU A 172 4.87 8.79 -5.46
N GLN A 173 4.79 9.12 -4.16
CA GLN A 173 5.80 9.94 -3.48
C GLN A 173 7.20 9.30 -3.56
N GLN A 174 7.31 7.98 -3.34
CA GLN A 174 8.59 7.28 -3.44
C GLN A 174 9.17 7.32 -4.86
N ILE A 175 8.33 7.14 -5.90
CA ILE A 175 8.76 7.23 -7.30
C ILE A 175 9.24 8.65 -7.61
N GLN A 176 8.46 9.66 -7.23
CA GLN A 176 8.80 11.07 -7.46
C GLN A 176 10.14 11.45 -6.80
N GLU A 177 10.31 11.09 -5.53
CA GLU A 177 11.55 11.33 -4.79
C GLU A 177 12.74 10.61 -5.42
N THR A 178 12.59 9.33 -5.80
CA THR A 178 13.65 8.54 -6.42
C THR A 178 14.07 9.12 -7.78
N VAL A 179 13.11 9.55 -8.60
CA VAL A 179 13.40 10.17 -9.90
C VAL A 179 14.07 11.53 -9.72
N LYS A 180 13.60 12.35 -8.78
CA LYS A 180 14.20 13.64 -8.45
C LYS A 180 15.64 13.50 -7.98
N GLN A 181 15.92 12.53 -7.11
CA GLN A 181 17.29 12.27 -6.63
C GLN A 181 18.23 11.77 -7.74
N LYS A 182 17.74 10.95 -8.67
CA LYS A 182 18.58 10.37 -9.74
C LYS A 182 18.79 11.30 -10.93
N THR A 183 17.80 12.12 -11.27
CA THR A 183 17.79 12.89 -12.52
C THR A 183 17.81 14.40 -12.29
N GLY A 184 17.50 14.86 -11.07
CA GLY A 184 17.30 16.28 -10.77
C GLY A 184 15.98 16.86 -11.29
N VAL A 185 15.14 16.05 -11.95
CA VAL A 185 13.88 16.48 -12.54
C VAL A 185 12.73 16.26 -11.59
N GLU A 186 11.89 17.28 -11.42
CA GLU A 186 10.63 17.17 -10.69
C GLU A 186 9.57 16.53 -11.59
N VAL A 187 8.92 15.49 -11.07
CA VAL A 187 7.96 14.68 -11.80
C VAL A 187 6.70 14.49 -10.96
N VAL A 188 5.57 14.27 -11.62
CA VAL A 188 4.29 13.95 -10.95
C VAL A 188 3.90 12.53 -11.32
N ALA A 189 3.82 11.65 -10.33
CA ALA A 189 3.38 10.27 -10.52
C ALA A 189 1.89 10.14 -10.19
N ASN A 190 1.14 9.44 -11.04
CA ASN A 190 -0.25 9.07 -10.84
C ASN A 190 -0.42 7.57 -11.13
N CYS A 191 -0.66 6.79 -10.09
CA CYS A 191 -0.84 5.34 -10.13
C CYS A 191 -2.33 4.93 -10.09
N GLY A 192 -3.25 5.90 -10.17
CA GLY A 192 -4.69 5.69 -10.09
C GLY A 192 -5.27 6.01 -8.70
N PRO A 193 -6.21 5.19 -8.17
CA PRO A 193 -6.85 5.45 -6.87
C PRO A 193 -5.84 5.37 -5.71
N ARG A 194 -6.13 5.96 -4.54
CA ARG A 194 -5.15 6.00 -3.45
C ARG A 194 -4.94 4.63 -2.79
N LEU A 195 -5.96 3.78 -2.83
CA LEU A 195 -5.90 2.40 -2.36
C LEU A 195 -6.07 1.44 -3.52
N ARG A 196 -5.23 0.40 -3.54
CA ARG A 196 -5.35 -0.72 -4.46
C ARG A 196 -5.13 -2.02 -3.73
N ILE A 197 -5.95 -3.03 -4.04
CA ILE A 197 -5.67 -4.41 -3.67
C ILE A 197 -4.91 -5.06 -4.81
N THR A 198 -3.76 -5.62 -4.51
CA THR A 198 -2.90 -6.31 -5.46
C THR A 198 -2.55 -7.70 -4.99
N LYS A 199 -2.11 -8.54 -5.92
CA LYS A 199 -1.51 -9.83 -5.62
C LYS A 199 -0.03 -9.82 -5.98
N ALA A 200 0.75 -10.66 -5.31
CA ALA A 200 2.14 -10.90 -5.69
C ALA A 200 2.21 -11.35 -7.16
N GLY A 201 3.14 -10.78 -7.92
CA GLY A 201 3.29 -10.97 -9.37
C GLY A 201 2.36 -10.11 -10.24
N GLU A 202 1.40 -9.39 -9.66
CA GLU A 202 0.55 -8.47 -10.41
C GLU A 202 1.36 -7.28 -10.91
N MET A 203 1.03 -6.82 -12.12
CA MET A 203 1.63 -5.64 -12.73
C MET A 203 0.57 -4.60 -13.01
N PHE A 204 0.88 -3.34 -12.74
CA PHE A 204 0.05 -2.20 -13.09
C PHE A 204 0.92 -1.02 -13.54
N GLN A 205 0.29 -0.03 -14.16
CA GLN A 205 0.98 1.11 -14.74
C GLN A 205 0.71 2.36 -13.91
N CYS A 206 1.76 3.15 -13.70
CA CYS A 206 1.67 4.51 -13.20
C CYS A 206 2.02 5.50 -14.32
N GLN A 207 1.28 6.57 -14.42
CA GLN A 207 1.55 7.67 -15.32
C GLN A 207 2.53 8.64 -14.65
N LEU A 208 3.69 8.86 -15.26
CA LEU A 208 4.69 9.81 -14.79
C LEU A 208 4.73 11.00 -15.73
N THR A 209 4.37 12.17 -15.21
CA THR A 209 4.35 13.43 -15.96
C THR A 209 5.63 14.20 -15.68
N THR A 210 6.34 14.56 -16.73
CA THR A 210 7.57 15.36 -16.70
C THR A 210 7.38 16.63 -17.53
N PRO A 211 8.28 17.63 -17.45
CA PRO A 211 8.22 18.81 -18.32
C PRO A 211 8.30 18.47 -19.82
N GLN A 212 8.87 17.32 -20.17
CA GLN A 212 9.05 16.87 -21.57
C GLN A 212 7.87 16.06 -22.10
N GLY A 213 6.93 15.66 -21.23
CA GLY A 213 5.79 14.83 -21.58
C GLY A 213 5.48 13.76 -20.54
N THR A 214 4.58 12.86 -20.92
CA THR A 214 4.08 11.79 -20.06
C THR A 214 4.69 10.46 -20.47
N GLN A 215 5.20 9.69 -19.49
CA GLN A 215 5.68 8.33 -19.66
C GLN A 215 4.91 7.35 -18.75
N LEU A 216 4.87 6.07 -19.13
CA LEU A 216 4.24 5.02 -18.32
C LEU A 216 5.32 4.21 -17.58
N VAL A 217 5.18 4.13 -16.26
CA VAL A 217 6.05 3.34 -15.38
C VAL A 217 5.34 2.03 -15.08
N GLN A 218 5.99 0.91 -15.38
CA GLN A 218 5.46 -0.40 -15.04
C GLN A 218 5.89 -0.76 -13.61
N VAL A 219 4.90 -1.01 -12.75
CA VAL A 219 5.10 -1.46 -11.37
C VAL A 219 4.72 -2.94 -11.29
N THR A 220 5.61 -3.73 -10.70
CA THR A 220 5.43 -5.15 -10.41
C THR A 220 5.39 -5.34 -8.89
N VAL A 221 4.33 -5.99 -8.42
CA VAL A 221 4.17 -6.31 -7.00
C VAL A 221 4.99 -7.55 -6.69
N GLU A 222 5.97 -7.43 -5.81
CA GLU A 222 6.87 -8.53 -5.47
C GLU A 222 6.24 -9.47 -4.43
N ASP A 223 5.42 -8.95 -3.51
CA ASP A 223 4.75 -9.76 -2.48
C ASP A 223 3.51 -9.10 -1.86
N ASP A 224 2.84 -9.84 -0.97
CA ASP A 224 1.64 -9.38 -0.25
C ASP A 224 1.90 -8.36 0.87
N GLN A 225 3.17 -8.06 1.18
CA GLN A 225 3.56 -7.03 2.15
C GLN A 225 3.68 -5.64 1.50
N GLY A 226 3.45 -5.55 0.18
CA GLY A 226 3.49 -4.30 -0.56
C GLY A 226 4.88 -3.90 -1.01
N ARG A 227 5.85 -4.83 -1.06
CA ARG A 227 7.10 -4.57 -1.78
C ARG A 227 6.82 -4.58 -3.28
N VAL A 228 7.41 -3.62 -3.98
CA VAL A 228 7.24 -3.45 -5.42
C VAL A 228 8.57 -3.14 -6.08
N ARG A 229 8.71 -3.63 -7.30
CA ARG A 229 9.75 -3.25 -8.23
C ARG A 229 9.11 -2.46 -9.36
N TRP A 230 9.72 -1.36 -9.77
CA TRP A 230 9.24 -0.56 -10.88
C TRP A 230 10.36 -0.25 -11.87
N LYS A 231 9.99 -0.05 -13.12
CA LYS A 231 10.89 0.30 -14.22
C LYS A 231 10.29 1.44 -15.02
N LEU A 232 11.15 2.41 -15.33
CA LEU A 232 10.95 3.48 -16.31
C LEU A 232 11.36 2.97 -17.68
#